data_AF-A0A0C2JJY3-F1
#
_entry.id   AF-A0A0C2JJY3-F1
#
_cell.length_a   1.000
_cell.length_b   1.000
_cell.length_c   1.000
_cell.angle_alpha   90.00
_cell.angle_beta   90.00
_cell.angle_gamma   90.00
#
_symmetry.space_group_name_H-M   'P 1'
#
loop_
_entity.id
_entity.type
_entity.pdbx_description
1 polymer ?
#
loop_
_entity_poly.entity_id
_entity_poly.type
_entity_poly.pdbx_seq_one_letter_code
_entity_poly.pdbx_strand_id
1 'polypeptide(L)'
;MITGVAAAVLVAVAAVVGVLIERAGQKLYVDWEPLYSKWDPHLGPGTLPALAIAVAVVGWGPVLAARLPWRTLVLSTWGATMAWTFALALIDGWEQGVAG
;
A
#
# COMPACT_ATOMS: atom_id res chain seq x y z
N MET A 1 0.42 11.75 -22.51
CA MET A 1 0.71 13.16 -22.16
C MET A 1 -0.46 13.79 -21.42
N ILE A 2 -1.70 13.73 -21.94
CA ILE A 2 -2.92 14.26 -21.29
C ILE A 2 -3.14 13.67 -19.88
N THR A 3 -2.93 12.36 -19.69
CA THR A 3 -3.06 11.70 -18.39
C THR A 3 -2.07 12.20 -17.34
N GLY A 4 -0.82 12.48 -17.75
CA GLY A 4 0.20 13.04 -16.85
C GLY A 4 -0.13 14.47 -16.42
N VAL A 5 -0.66 15.28 -17.34
CA VAL A 5 -1.11 16.64 -17.02
C VAL A 5 -2.33 16.61 -16.09
N ALA A 6 -3.31 15.73 -16.36
CA ALA A 6 -4.47 15.57 -15.50
C ALA A 6 -4.08 15.11 -14.08
N ALA A 7 -3.13 14.17 -13.96
CA ALA A 7 -2.61 13.73 -12.66
C ALA A 7 -1.88 14.87 -11.92
N ALA A 8 -1.04 15.63 -12.63
CA ALA A 8 -0.32 16.76 -12.05
C ALA A 8 -1.28 17.86 -11.55
N VAL A 9 -2.33 18.17 -12.33
CA VAL A 9 -3.37 19.14 -11.95
C VAL A 9 -4.13 18.64 -10.72
N LEU A 10 -4.53 17.37 -10.69
CA LEU A 10 -5.22 16.79 -9.54
C LEU A 10 -4.37 16.89 -8.26
N VAL A 11 -3.09 16.53 -8.35
CA VAL A 11 -2.15 16.64 -7.22
C VAL A 11 -1.98 18.10 -6.77
N ALA A 12 -1.82 19.03 -7.71
CA ALA A 12 -1.68 20.45 -7.39
C ALA A 12 -2.92 21.02 -6.70
N VAL A 13 -4.12 20.66 -7.18
CA VAL A 13 -5.39 21.06 -6.55
C VAL A 13 -5.50 20.50 -5.14
N ALA A 14 -5.21 19.21 -4.93
CA ALA A 14 -5.25 18.59 -3.61
C ALA A 14 -4.29 19.28 -2.63
N ALA A 15 -3.06 19.59 -3.07
CA ALA A 15 -2.08 20.31 -2.26
C ALA A 15 -2.54 21.73 -1.89
N VAL A 16 -3.07 22.49 -2.85
CA VAL A 16 -3.59 23.84 -2.61
C VAL A 16 -4.76 23.81 -1.63
N VAL A 17 -5.70 22.88 -1.80
CA VAL A 17 -6.83 22.70 -0.88
C VAL A 17 -6.35 22.39 0.54
N GLY A 18 -5.38 21.47 0.69
CA GLY A 18 -4.78 21.17 1.99
C GLY A 18 -4.15 22.40 2.66
N VAL A 19 -3.41 23.21 1.90
CA VAL A 19 -2.79 24.45 2.40
C VAL A 19 -3.84 25.49 2.78
N LEU A 20 -4.93 25.61 2.01
CA LEU A 20 -6.01 26.56 2.30
C LEU A 20 -6.77 26.19 3.58
N ILE A 21 -7.01 24.89 3.81
CA ILE A 21 -7.65 24.37 5.03
C ILE A 21 -6.78 24.67 6.26
N GLU A 22 -5.47 24.41 6.17
CA GLU A 22 -4.51 24.73 7.25
C GLU A 22 -4.49 26.24 7.55
N ARG A 23 -4.41 27.07 6.52
CA ARG A 23 -4.41 28.54 6.67
C ARG A 23 -5.73 29.09 7.23
N ALA A 24 -6.84 28.39 7.02
CA ALA A 24 -8.15 28.76 7.54
C ALA A 24 -8.30 28.49 9.06
N GLY A 25 -7.25 28.04 9.74
CA GLY A 25 -7.20 27.92 11.19
C GLY A 25 -7.67 26.57 11.73
N GLN A 26 -7.95 25.60 10.86
CA GLN A 26 -7.99 24.19 11.25
C GLN A 26 -6.55 23.72 11.32
N LYS A 27 -5.99 23.65 12.54
CA LYS A 27 -4.70 23.00 12.77
C LYS A 27 -4.86 21.56 12.28
N LEU A 28 -4.32 21.21 11.11
CA LEU A 28 -3.87 19.86 10.86
C LEU A 28 -2.69 19.64 11.80
N TYR A 29 -3.00 19.35 13.07
CA TYR A 29 -2.13 18.53 13.88
C TYR A 29 -2.15 17.14 13.24
N VAL A 30 -1.44 17.00 12.12
CA VAL A 30 -0.80 15.74 11.80
C VAL A 30 0.28 15.66 12.85
N ASP A 31 0.19 14.66 13.73
CA ASP A 31 1.27 14.35 14.65
C ASP A 31 2.58 14.41 13.83
N TRP A 32 3.55 15.21 14.25
CA TRP A 32 4.81 15.33 13.51
C TRP A 32 5.62 14.06 13.84
N GLU A 33 5.22 12.92 13.26
CA GLU A 33 5.85 11.63 13.52
C GLU A 33 7.32 11.51 13.08
N PRO A 34 7.94 12.34 12.20
CA PRO A 34 9.35 12.13 11.85
C PRO A 34 10.32 12.14 13.05
N LEU A 35 9.99 12.86 14.13
CA LEU A 35 10.79 12.90 15.37
C LEU A 35 10.10 12.29 16.59
N TYR A 36 8.77 12.13 16.58
CA TYR A 36 7.98 11.61 17.71
C TYR A 36 7.26 10.28 17.40
N SER A 37 7.61 9.58 16.32
CA SER A 37 7.09 8.24 16.07
C SER A 37 7.47 7.35 17.25
N LYS A 38 6.47 7.07 18.08
CA LYS A 38 6.54 6.00 19.06
C LYS A 38 6.78 4.74 18.22
N TRP A 39 7.82 3.99 18.55
CA TRP A 39 8.07 2.72 17.89
C TRP A 39 6.88 1.83 18.21
N ASP A 40 5.95 1.71 17.27
CA ASP A 40 4.83 0.79 17.36
C ASP A 40 5.11 -0.33 16.36
N PRO A 41 5.91 -1.34 16.74
CA PRO A 41 6.17 -2.46 15.86
C PRO A 41 4.87 -3.21 15.65
N HIS A 42 4.24 -2.93 14.51
CA HIS A 42 3.10 -3.68 14.00
C HIS A 42 3.63 -5.05 13.54
N LEU A 43 3.90 -5.92 14.51
CA LEU A 43 4.19 -7.34 14.30
C LEU A 43 2.86 -8.09 14.39
N GLY A 44 1.92 -7.74 13.52
CA GLY A 44 0.67 -8.45 13.38
C GLY A 44 0.86 -9.82 12.72
N PRO A 45 -0.16 -10.71 12.81
CA PRO A 45 -0.12 -12.04 12.22
C PRO A 45 0.14 -12.04 10.72
N GLY A 46 -0.07 -10.91 10.03
CA GLY A 46 0.22 -10.71 8.62
C GLY A 46 1.71 -10.65 8.24
N THR A 47 2.63 -10.47 9.20
CA THR A 47 4.06 -10.24 8.90
C THR A 47 4.73 -11.47 8.29
N LEU A 48 4.49 -12.65 8.88
CA LEU A 48 5.01 -13.92 8.37
C LEU A 48 4.46 -14.28 6.98
N PRO A 49 3.15 -14.21 6.71
CA PRO A 49 2.63 -14.48 5.37
C PRO A 49 3.08 -13.43 4.35
N ALA A 50 3.21 -12.15 4.72
CA ALA A 50 3.76 -11.13 3.82
C ALA A 50 5.20 -11.47 3.41
N LEU A 51 6.07 -11.81 4.37
CA LEU A 51 7.44 -12.23 4.09
C LEU A 51 7.49 -13.49 3.21
N ALA A 52 6.65 -14.48 3.48
CA ALA A 52 6.56 -15.70 2.67
C ALA A 52 6.14 -15.39 1.22
N ILE A 53 5.16 -14.51 1.01
CA ILE A 53 4.70 -14.10 -0.33
C ILE A 53 5.81 -13.33 -1.05
N ALA A 54 6.50 -12.40 -0.37
CA ALA A 54 7.63 -11.66 -0.96
C ALA A 54 8.73 -12.62 -1.46
N VAL A 55 9.17 -13.55 -0.61
CA VAL A 55 10.20 -14.54 -0.97
C VAL A 55 9.73 -15.41 -2.14
N ALA A 56 8.47 -15.85 -2.13
CA ALA A 56 7.91 -16.67 -3.20
C ALA A 56 7.86 -15.92 -4.54
N VAL A 57 7.42 -14.66 -4.53
CA VAL A 57 7.32 -13.83 -5.73
C VAL A 57 8.71 -13.49 -6.28
N VAL A 58 9.67 -13.15 -5.42
CA VAL A 58 11.05 -12.83 -5.85
C VAL A 58 11.77 -14.07 -6.36
N GLY A 59 11.63 -15.21 -5.68
CA GLY A 59 12.33 -16.45 -6.03
C GLY A 59 11.77 -17.14 -7.26
N TRP A 60 10.44 -17.24 -7.39
CA TRP A 60 9.80 -18.01 -8.45
C TRP A 60 9.10 -17.16 -9.52
N GLY A 61 8.82 -15.88 -9.25
CA GLY A 61 8.11 -14.98 -10.17
C GLY A 61 8.70 -14.94 -11.59
N PRO A 62 10.02 -14.74 -11.78
CA PRO A 62 10.63 -14.72 -13.11
C PRO A 62 10.46 -16.03 -13.87
N VAL A 63 10.58 -17.17 -13.17
CA VAL A 63 10.47 -18.51 -13.77
C VAL A 63 9.02 -18.82 -14.16
N LEU A 64 8.04 -18.47 -13.32
CA LEU A 64 6.62 -18.63 -13.66
C LEU A 64 6.19 -17.68 -14.78
N ALA A 65 6.68 -16.44 -14.80
CA ALA A 65 6.41 -15.48 -15.86
C ALA A 65 6.88 -15.96 -17.24
N ALA A 66 8.00 -16.68 -17.28
CA ALA A 66 8.55 -17.25 -18.52
C ALA A 66 7.85 -18.54 -18.98
N ARG A 67 7.15 -19.25 -18.10
CA ARG A 67 6.61 -20.60 -18.38
C ARG A 67 5.09 -20.69 -18.44
N LEU A 68 4.37 -19.78 -17.79
CA LEU A 68 2.91 -19.83 -17.75
C LEU A 68 2.26 -19.22 -19.00
N PRO A 69 1.15 -19.79 -19.48
CA PRO A 69 0.33 -19.13 -20.49
C PRO A 69 -0.31 -17.87 -19.90
N TRP A 70 -0.52 -16.86 -20.73
CA TRP A 70 -0.98 -15.51 -20.34
C TRP A 70 -2.16 -15.51 -19.35
N ARG A 71 -3.15 -16.38 -19.54
CA ARG A 71 -4.33 -16.45 -18.65
C ARG A 71 -3.96 -16.89 -17.23
N THR A 72 -3.10 -17.90 -17.10
CA THR A 72 -2.63 -18.37 -15.80
C THR A 72 -1.69 -17.35 -15.17
N LEU A 73 -0.89 -16.65 -15.99
CA LEU A 73 -0.05 -15.56 -15.49
C LEU A 73 -0.90 -14.47 -14.84
N VAL A 74 -1.93 -13.97 -15.53
CA VAL A 74 -2.85 -12.94 -15.02
C VAL A 74 -3.51 -13.38 -13.71
N LEU A 75 -4.04 -14.61 -13.67
CA LEU A 75 -4.67 -15.16 -12.45
C LEU A 75 -3.67 -15.31 -11.30
N SER A 76 -2.43 -15.73 -11.59
CA SER A 76 -1.39 -15.88 -10.58
C SER A 76 -0.94 -14.53 -10.00
N THR A 77 -0.74 -13.51 -10.85
CA THR A 77 -0.44 -12.16 -10.39
C THR A 77 -1.59 -11.56 -9.60
N TRP A 78 -2.83 -11.78 -10.04
CA TRP A 78 -4.00 -11.31 -9.30
C TRP A 78 -4.08 -11.94 -7.91
N GLY A 79 -3.92 -13.26 -7.81
CA GLY A 79 -3.91 -13.98 -6.54
C GLY A 79 -2.77 -13.54 -5.62
N ALA A 80 -1.57 -13.35 -6.18
CA ALA A 80 -0.41 -12.86 -5.42
C ALA A 80 -0.64 -11.45 -4.88
N THR A 81 -1.19 -10.54 -5.70
CA THR A 81 -1.52 -9.18 -5.26
C THR A 81 -2.61 -9.19 -4.18
N MET A 82 -3.66 -10.00 -4.32
CA MET A 82 -4.67 -10.14 -3.27
C MET A 82 -4.09 -10.69 -1.97
N ALA A 83 -3.31 -11.77 -2.05
CA ALA A 83 -2.67 -12.37 -0.88
C ALA A 83 -1.72 -11.38 -0.18
N TRP A 84 -0.97 -10.60 -0.97
CA TRP A 84 -0.11 -9.54 -0.45
C TRP A 84 -0.92 -8.46 0.28
N THR A 85 -1.98 -7.93 -0.32
CA THR A 85 -2.82 -6.90 0.29
C THR A 85 -3.50 -7.40 1.57
N PHE A 86 -3.99 -8.64 1.59
CA PHE A 86 -4.54 -9.23 2.81
C PHE A 86 -3.48 -9.42 3.88
N ALA A 87 -2.27 -9.87 3.52
CA ALA A 87 -1.19 -10.00 4.48
C ALA A 87 -0.84 -8.65 5.11
N LEU A 88 -0.76 -7.58 4.32
CA LEU A 88 -0.56 -6.22 4.84
C LEU A 88 -1.70 -5.78 5.77
N ALA A 89 -2.96 -5.95 5.37
CA ALA A 89 -4.09 -5.64 6.23
C ALA A 89 -4.04 -6.42 7.57
N LEU A 90 -3.58 -7.68 7.55
CA LEU A 90 -3.40 -8.47 8.77
C LEU A 90 -2.15 -8.07 9.58
N ILE A 91 -1.20 -7.31 9.03
CA ILE A 91 -0.11 -6.70 9.82
C ILE A 91 -0.68 -5.66 10.77
N ASP A 92 -1.68 -4.90 10.31
CA ASP A 92 -2.38 -3.89 11.10
C ASP A 92 -3.34 -4.52 12.13
N GLY A 93 -3.64 -5.82 11.99
CA GLY A 93 -4.52 -6.58 12.87
C GLY A 93 -5.94 -6.72 12.30
N TRP A 94 -6.70 -7.70 12.81
CA TRP A 94 -8.01 -8.04 12.25
C TRP A 94 -9.03 -6.90 12.35
N GLU A 95 -9.08 -6.19 13.48
CA GLU A 95 -9.99 -5.04 13.61
C GLU A 95 -9.52 -3.85 12.77
N GLN A 96 -8.27 -3.42 12.89
CA GLN A 96 -7.81 -2.21 12.18
C GLN A 96 -7.67 -2.40 10.66
N GLY A 97 -7.39 -3.62 10.19
CA GLY A 97 -7.14 -3.89 8.77
C GLY A 97 -8.24 -4.62 8.00
N VAL A 98 -9.14 -5.36 8.66
CA VAL A 98 -10.15 -6.20 7.97
C VAL A 98 -11.59 -5.93 8.41
N ALA A 99 -11.85 -5.87 9.71
CA ALA A 99 -13.21 -5.80 10.25
C ALA A 99 -13.70 -4.37 10.53
N GLY A 100 -12.80 -3.44 10.82
CA GLY A 100 -13.12 -2.07 11.25
C GLY A 100 -13.49 -2.01 12.72
#